data_AF-A0A6N7HD97-F1
#
_entry.id   AF-A0A6N7HD97-F1
#
_cell.length_a   1.000
_cell.length_b   1.000
_cell.length_c   1.000
_cell.angle_alpha   90.00
_cell.angle_beta   90.00
_cell.angle_gamma   90.00
#
_symmetry.space_group_name_H-M   'P 1'
#
loop_
_entity.id
_entity.type
_entity.pdbx_description
1 polymer ?
#
loop_
_entity_poly.entity_id
_entity_poly.type
_entity_poly.pdbx_seq_one_letter_code
_entity_poly.pdbx_strand_id
1 'polypeptide(L)'
;MSISTARPAISAMGLRKTFGKQVVLDGIDLTVAEGTAFALLGPNGAGKTTTVHILSTLITADGGEALVAGHDLMRNPAGVRTAIGVTGQFSALDDLLTGEEHLRMMADLNHLGKAEGRRRTADLLERFELTAEGTPDELRRRIPGGHVRLVFADAADLELAARVLGDAARDDAALALRVPSDGSVTALRALLNRLDREAVAGETLTVHTPDLDDVFFARTGHRDKTEDKVTR
;
A
#
# COMPACT_ATOMS: atom_id res chain seq x y z
N MET A 1 22.49 11.26 37.46
CA MET A 1 21.68 10.47 36.52
C MET A 1 20.53 11.36 36.09
N SER A 2 20.70 12.10 34.99
CA SER A 2 19.70 13.08 34.52
C SER A 2 18.67 12.34 33.69
N ILE A 3 17.44 12.22 34.20
CA ILE A 3 16.32 11.70 33.44
C ILE A 3 15.92 12.82 32.48
N SER A 4 16.31 12.70 31.21
CA SER A 4 15.86 13.60 30.16
C SER A 4 14.34 13.55 30.11
N THR A 5 13.67 14.62 30.55
CA THR A 5 12.24 14.83 30.35
C THR A 5 12.01 15.19 28.87
N ALA A 6 12.25 14.23 27.98
CA ALA A 6 12.00 14.41 26.56
C ALA A 6 10.50 14.70 26.39
N ARG A 7 10.16 15.83 25.78
CA ARG A 7 8.76 16.12 25.47
C ARG A 7 8.24 15.02 24.53
N PRO A 8 7.04 14.47 24.78
CA PRO A 8 6.50 13.47 23.89
C PRO A 8 6.19 14.10 22.53
N ALA A 9 6.50 13.36 21.46
CA ALA A 9 6.07 13.72 20.11
C ALA A 9 4.56 13.54 19.94
N ILE A 10 3.99 12.53 20.62
CA ILE A 10 2.54 12.29 20.65
C ILE A 10 2.13 12.04 22.10
N SER A 11 1.08 12.71 22.56
CA SER A 11 0.43 12.45 23.84
C SER A 11 -1.08 12.43 23.62
N ALA A 12 -1.76 11.38 24.04
CA ALA A 12 -3.21 11.27 24.04
C ALA A 12 -3.68 10.71 25.39
N MET A 13 -4.71 11.32 25.95
CA MET A 13 -5.30 10.94 27.24
C MET A 13 -6.81 10.80 27.09
N GLY A 14 -7.33 9.63 27.44
CA GLY A 14 -8.75 9.32 27.43
C GLY A 14 -9.38 9.43 26.04
N LEU A 15 -8.64 9.09 24.97
CA LEU A 15 -9.11 9.26 23.60
C LEU A 15 -10.31 8.35 23.30
N ARG A 16 -11.41 8.95 22.83
CA ARG A 16 -12.69 8.26 22.60
C ARG A 16 -13.21 8.46 21.18
N LYS A 17 -13.81 7.41 20.63
CA LYS A 17 -14.49 7.44 19.33
C LYS A 17 -15.60 6.42 19.24
N THR A 18 -16.75 6.87 18.77
CA THR A 18 -17.96 6.10 18.51
C THR A 18 -18.44 6.38 17.08
N PHE A 19 -18.81 5.33 16.35
CA PHE A 19 -19.49 5.45 15.06
C PHE A 19 -20.90 4.90 15.20
N GLY A 20 -21.90 5.79 15.17
CA GLY A 20 -23.29 5.41 15.44
C GLY A 20 -23.44 4.84 16.84
N LYS A 21 -23.72 3.53 16.95
CA LYS A 21 -23.83 2.81 18.22
C LYS A 21 -22.56 2.05 18.61
N GLN A 22 -21.58 1.97 17.72
CA GLN A 22 -20.37 1.18 17.93
C GLN A 22 -19.28 2.03 18.57
N VAL A 23 -18.92 1.71 19.81
CA VAL A 23 -17.73 2.28 20.45
C VAL A 23 -16.49 1.63 19.85
N VAL A 24 -15.60 2.43 19.27
CA VAL A 24 -14.35 1.98 18.63
C VAL A 24 -13.13 2.29 19.50
N LEU A 25 -13.11 3.45 20.14
CA LEU A 25 -12.10 3.80 21.14
C LEU A 25 -12.80 4.21 22.44
N ASP A 26 -12.39 3.61 23.55
CA ASP A 26 -13.01 3.79 24.87
C ASP A 26 -12.01 4.30 25.91
N GLY A 27 -11.46 5.50 25.69
CA GLY A 27 -10.59 6.15 26.67
C GLY A 27 -9.15 5.65 26.59
N ILE A 28 -8.57 5.64 25.39
CA ILE A 28 -7.19 5.18 25.17
C ILE A 28 -6.19 6.25 25.58
N ASP A 29 -5.20 5.85 26.38
CA ASP A 29 -4.02 6.65 26.70
C ASP A 29 -2.84 6.18 25.84
N LEU A 30 -2.10 7.13 25.27
CA LEU A 30 -0.93 6.87 24.43
C LEU A 30 0.11 7.96 24.64
N THR A 31 1.38 7.57 24.81
CA THR A 31 2.50 8.51 24.83
C THR A 31 3.63 7.95 23.99
N VAL A 32 4.09 8.73 23.00
CA VAL A 32 5.21 8.39 22.12
C VAL A 32 6.29 9.44 22.29
N ALA A 33 7.48 8.99 22.68
CA ALA A 33 8.63 9.87 22.85
C ALA A 33 9.19 10.33 21.50
N GLU A 34 9.74 11.55 21.46
CA GLU A 34 10.44 12.05 20.27
C GLU A 34 11.64 11.17 19.92
N GLY A 35 11.91 11.00 18.62
CA GLY A 35 13.03 10.21 18.12
C GLY A 35 12.86 8.69 18.25
N THR A 36 11.64 8.20 18.51
CA THR A 36 11.35 6.77 18.62
C THR A 36 10.53 6.25 17.45
N ALA A 37 10.74 4.98 17.11
CA ALA A 37 9.83 4.21 16.28
C ALA A 37 8.82 3.51 17.19
N PHE A 38 7.53 3.77 16.99
CA PHE A 38 6.45 3.18 17.78
C PHE A 38 5.50 2.39 16.88
N ALA A 39 5.11 1.20 17.31
CA ALA A 39 4.18 0.33 16.58
C ALA A 39 2.89 0.12 17.37
N LEU A 40 1.75 0.38 16.73
CA LEU A 40 0.43 0.08 17.28
C LEU A 40 -0.06 -1.25 16.70
N LEU A 41 -0.09 -2.31 17.51
CA LEU A 41 -0.43 -3.67 17.10
C LEU A 41 -1.71 -4.15 17.77
N GLY A 42 -2.44 -5.03 17.09
CA GLY A 42 -3.72 -5.56 17.56
C GLY A 42 -4.54 -6.18 16.43
N PRO A 43 -5.60 -6.94 16.73
CA PRO A 43 -6.44 -7.59 15.72
C PRO A 43 -7.20 -6.57 14.85
N ASN A 44 -7.76 -7.02 13.74
CA ASN A 44 -8.65 -6.19 12.91
C ASN A 44 -9.86 -5.75 13.73
N GLY A 45 -10.23 -4.47 13.59
CA GLY A 45 -11.30 -3.87 14.40
C GLY A 45 -10.88 -3.33 15.77
N ALA A 46 -9.64 -3.54 16.22
CA ALA A 46 -9.14 -3.02 17.51
C ALA A 46 -8.99 -1.48 17.59
N GLY A 47 -9.44 -0.72 16.59
CA GLY A 47 -9.35 0.74 16.57
C GLY A 47 -8.02 1.34 16.11
N LYS A 48 -7.04 0.53 15.67
CA LYS A 48 -5.70 1.03 15.26
C LYS A 48 -5.75 2.13 14.20
N THR A 49 -6.43 1.86 13.08
CA THR A 49 -6.61 2.81 11.99
C THR A 49 -7.38 4.05 12.46
N THR A 50 -8.37 3.87 13.33
CA THR A 50 -9.13 4.97 13.92
C THR A 50 -8.24 5.86 14.79
N THR A 51 -7.38 5.28 15.64
CA THR A 51 -6.40 6.03 16.43
C THR A 51 -5.46 6.81 15.53
N VAL A 52 -4.88 6.18 14.50
CA VAL A 52 -3.99 6.85 13.55
C VAL A 52 -4.72 7.99 12.82
N HIS A 53 -5.95 7.79 12.36
CA HIS A 53 -6.73 8.82 11.68
C HIS A 53 -7.08 10.02 12.59
N ILE A 54 -7.32 9.77 13.88
CA ILE A 54 -7.52 10.85 14.85
C ILE A 54 -6.22 11.63 15.04
N LEU A 55 -5.11 10.92 15.30
CA LEU A 55 -3.78 11.52 15.50
C LEU A 55 -3.30 12.31 14.28
N SER A 56 -3.74 11.93 13.07
CA SER A 56 -3.46 12.66 11.84
C SER A 56 -4.50 13.74 11.48
N THR A 57 -5.48 13.98 12.34
CA THR A 57 -6.60 14.93 12.14
C THR A 57 -7.52 14.62 10.95
N LEU A 58 -7.45 13.40 10.38
CA LEU A 58 -8.34 12.95 9.31
C LEU A 58 -9.77 12.74 9.80
N ILE A 59 -9.92 12.36 11.07
CA ILE A 59 -11.22 12.30 11.75
C ILE A 59 -11.11 12.96 13.13
N THR A 60 -12.22 13.48 13.64
CA THR A 60 -12.28 14.04 15.00
C THR A 60 -12.52 12.94 16.04
N ALA A 61 -11.89 13.07 17.20
CA ALA A 61 -12.25 12.31 18.39
C ALA A 61 -13.58 12.83 18.96
N ASP A 62 -14.30 12.00 19.71
CA ASP A 62 -15.51 12.41 20.42
C ASP A 62 -15.21 12.88 21.85
N GLY A 63 -14.01 12.58 22.36
CA GLY A 63 -13.53 13.00 23.66
C GLY A 63 -12.07 12.62 23.91
N GLY A 64 -11.54 13.11 25.03
CA GLY A 64 -10.13 13.02 25.38
C GLY A 64 -9.33 14.24 24.92
N GLU A 65 -8.07 14.29 25.34
CA GLU A 65 -7.11 15.34 24.96
C GLU A 65 -5.96 14.71 24.20
N ALA A 66 -5.49 15.36 23.14
CA ALA A 66 -4.35 14.86 22.38
C ALA A 66 -3.51 15.99 21.78
N LEU A 67 -2.20 15.81 21.86
CA LEU A 67 -1.18 16.68 21.28
C LEU A 67 -0.28 15.87 20.36
N VAL A 68 0.04 16.43 19.19
CA VAL A 68 1.00 15.90 18.24
C VAL A 68 1.97 17.00 17.86
N ALA A 69 3.27 16.75 18.02
CA ALA A 69 4.34 17.74 17.85
C ALA A 69 4.08 19.05 18.62
N GLY A 70 3.45 18.97 19.80
CA GLY A 70 3.09 20.13 20.62
C GLY A 70 1.83 20.88 20.17
N HIS A 71 1.15 20.44 19.11
CA HIS A 71 -0.10 21.01 18.63
C HIS A 71 -1.30 20.19 19.13
N ASP A 72 -2.28 20.87 19.73
CA ASP A 72 -3.54 20.27 20.16
C ASP A 72 -4.42 19.92 18.94
N LEU A 73 -4.96 18.71 18.92
CA LEU A 73 -5.73 18.17 17.81
C LEU A 73 -7.03 18.94 17.51
N MET A 74 -7.66 19.54 18.52
CA MET A 74 -8.92 20.26 18.38
C MET A 74 -8.70 21.76 18.18
N ARG A 75 -7.73 22.34 18.89
CA ARG A 75 -7.45 23.79 18.87
C ARG A 75 -6.55 24.22 17.72
N ASN A 76 -5.64 23.35 17.29
CA ASN A 76 -4.69 23.65 16.21
C ASN A 76 -4.43 22.45 15.28
N PRO A 77 -5.49 21.94 14.60
CA PRO A 77 -5.33 20.81 13.68
C PRO A 77 -4.46 21.16 12.46
N ALA A 78 -4.38 22.43 12.06
CA ALA A 78 -3.51 22.87 10.98
C ALA A 78 -2.02 22.72 11.35
N GLY A 79 -1.65 23.11 12.58
CA GLY A 79 -0.29 22.92 13.09
C GLY A 79 0.12 21.45 13.14
N VAL A 80 -0.81 20.56 13.53
CA VAL A 80 -0.58 19.10 13.47
C VAL A 80 -0.22 18.67 12.05
N ARG A 81 -1.04 19.02 11.05
CA ARG A 81 -0.83 18.61 9.65
C ARG A 81 0.46 19.17 9.04
N THR A 82 0.89 20.36 9.45
CA THR A 82 2.18 20.92 9.00
C THR A 82 3.37 20.20 9.65
N ALA A 83 3.19 19.65 10.85
CA ALA A 83 4.27 19.01 11.61
C ALA A 83 4.46 17.52 11.30
N ILE A 84 3.47 16.85 10.70
CA ILE A 84 3.50 15.41 10.42
C ILE A 84 3.42 15.11 8.92
N GLY A 85 4.13 14.07 8.49
CA GLY A 85 3.86 13.38 7.23
C GLY A 85 3.02 12.14 7.50
N VAL A 86 2.02 11.88 6.65
CA VAL A 86 1.20 10.66 6.74
C VAL A 86 1.27 9.95 5.41
N THR A 87 1.78 8.71 5.43
CA THR A 87 1.71 7.81 4.29
C THR A 87 0.51 6.88 4.49
N GLY A 88 -0.35 6.80 3.47
CA GLY A 88 -1.50 5.90 3.49
C GLY A 88 -1.09 4.44 3.30
N GLN A 89 -2.06 3.52 3.45
CA GLN A 89 -1.89 2.12 3.04
C GLN A 89 -1.69 1.99 1.52
N PHE A 90 -2.20 2.96 0.76
CA PHE A 90 -1.90 3.12 -0.66
C PHE A 90 -0.88 4.25 -0.80
N SER A 91 0.18 4.00 -1.57
CA SER A 91 1.10 5.04 -1.99
C SER A 91 0.33 6.02 -2.87
N ALA A 92 0.15 7.25 -2.40
CA ALA A 92 -0.46 8.34 -3.17
C ALA A 92 0.56 8.85 -4.21
N LEU A 93 0.99 7.96 -5.10
CA LEU A 93 1.83 8.26 -6.25
C LEU A 93 0.91 8.61 -7.42
N ASP A 94 1.31 9.60 -8.19
CA ASP A 94 0.71 9.87 -9.49
C ASP A 94 1.35 8.92 -10.53
N ASP A 95 0.53 8.12 -11.19
CA ASP A 95 0.97 7.09 -12.14
C ASP A 95 1.64 7.66 -13.40
N LEU A 96 1.46 8.97 -13.65
CA LEU A 96 2.00 9.69 -14.79
C LEU A 96 3.25 10.51 -14.46
N LEU A 97 3.63 10.61 -13.19
CA LEU A 97 4.82 11.36 -12.77
C LEU A 97 6.00 10.42 -12.55
N THR A 98 7.17 10.81 -13.00
CA THR A 98 8.43 10.16 -12.59
C THR A 98 8.66 10.39 -11.09
N GLY A 99 9.54 9.58 -10.48
CA GLY A 99 9.92 9.77 -9.08
C GLY A 99 10.48 11.17 -8.80
N GLU A 100 11.23 11.75 -9.74
CA GLU A 100 11.74 13.11 -9.62
C GLU A 100 10.62 14.16 -9.66
N GLU A 101 9.69 14.06 -10.60
CA GLU A 101 8.57 14.99 -10.73
C GLU A 101 7.65 14.91 -9.52
N HIS A 102 7.41 13.70 -9.00
CA HIS A 102 6.63 13.49 -7.80
C HIS A 102 7.29 14.14 -6.58
N LEU A 103 8.60 13.99 -6.40
CA LEU A 103 9.34 14.65 -5.31
C LEU A 103 9.35 16.17 -5.45
N ARG A 104 9.45 16.71 -6.67
CA ARG A 104 9.31 18.15 -6.92
C ARG A 104 7.91 18.66 -6.59
N MET A 105 6.86 17.93 -7.00
CA MET A 105 5.48 18.24 -6.63
C MET A 105 5.32 18.26 -5.11
N MET A 106 5.87 17.26 -4.41
CA MET A 106 5.83 17.23 -2.95
C MET A 106 6.61 18.41 -2.32
N ALA A 107 7.75 18.81 -2.88
CA ALA A 107 8.47 19.99 -2.43
C ALA A 107 7.65 21.28 -2.59
N ASP A 108 6.94 21.44 -3.72
CA ASP A 108 6.07 22.58 -3.98
C ASP A 108 4.86 22.60 -3.03
N LEU A 109 4.24 21.44 -2.79
CA LEU A 109 3.14 21.27 -1.82
C LEU A 109 3.56 21.56 -0.37
N ASN A 110 4.84 21.33 -0.04
CA ASN A 110 5.44 21.70 1.24
C ASN A 110 5.99 23.13 1.25
N HIS A 111 5.69 23.93 0.22
CA HIS A 111 6.09 25.33 0.10
C HIS A 111 7.61 25.56 0.15
N LEU A 112 8.40 24.59 -0.30
CA LEU A 112 9.83 24.77 -0.45
C LEU A 112 10.13 25.71 -1.62
N GLY A 113 11.09 26.62 -1.43
CA GLY A 113 11.56 27.47 -2.54
C GLY A 113 12.21 26.63 -3.64
N LYS A 114 12.12 27.08 -4.90
CA LYS A 114 12.57 26.34 -6.09
C LYS A 114 13.99 25.76 -5.99
N ALA A 115 14.95 26.51 -5.45
CA ALA A 115 16.33 26.03 -5.27
C ALA A 115 16.42 24.92 -4.21
N GLU A 116 15.71 25.10 -3.09
CA GLU A 116 15.68 24.11 -2.01
C GLU A 116 14.94 22.84 -2.42
N GLY A 117 13.79 22.97 -3.11
CA GLY A 117 13.04 21.83 -3.63
C GLY A 117 13.88 20.97 -4.58
N ARG A 118 14.65 21.60 -5.49
CA ARG A 118 15.60 20.89 -6.37
C ARG A 118 16.68 20.16 -5.59
N ARG A 119 17.31 20.84 -4.62
CA ARG A 119 18.37 20.26 -3.78
C ARG A 119 17.85 19.06 -3.00
N ARG A 120 16.69 19.20 -2.36
CA ARG A 120 16.04 18.13 -1.59
C ARG A 120 15.62 16.95 -2.47
N THR A 121 15.12 17.22 -3.67
CA THR A 121 14.77 16.17 -4.62
C THR A 121 16.00 15.34 -5.02
N ALA A 122 17.10 16.01 -5.39
CA ALA A 122 18.34 15.34 -5.75
C ALA A 122 18.91 14.50 -4.59
N ASP A 123 18.96 15.08 -3.38
CA ASP A 123 19.43 14.39 -2.17
C ASP A 123 18.60 13.14 -1.86
N LEU A 124 17.27 13.21 -1.99
CA LEU A 124 16.39 12.07 -1.74
C LEU A 124 16.55 10.98 -2.82
N LEU A 125 16.65 11.35 -4.10
CA LEU A 125 16.88 10.38 -5.18
C LEU A 125 18.21 9.63 -4.99
N GLU A 126 19.27 10.36 -4.64
CA GLU A 126 20.59 9.77 -4.37
C GLU A 126 20.56 8.87 -3.13
N ARG A 127 20.03 9.38 -2.01
CA ARG A 127 20.01 8.66 -0.73
C ARG A 127 19.23 7.35 -0.76
N PHE A 128 18.18 7.28 -1.57
CA PHE A 128 17.34 6.09 -1.70
C PHE A 128 17.62 5.28 -2.97
N GLU A 129 18.69 5.63 -3.71
CA GLU A 129 19.07 4.97 -4.96
C GLU A 129 17.91 4.85 -5.96
N LEU A 130 17.01 5.83 -5.96
CA LEU A 130 15.82 5.84 -6.80
C LEU A 130 16.18 6.31 -8.21
N THR A 131 15.82 5.52 -9.23
CA THR A 131 15.97 5.97 -10.61
C THR A 131 14.94 7.07 -10.89
N ALA A 132 15.39 8.21 -11.40
CA ALA A 132 14.48 9.24 -11.94
C ALA A 132 13.80 8.83 -13.26
N GLU A 133 14.15 7.66 -13.81
CA GLU A 133 13.73 7.23 -15.15
C GLU A 133 12.42 6.44 -15.14
N GLY A 134 11.41 7.02 -15.75
CA GLY A 134 10.12 6.40 -16.05
C GLY A 134 9.07 6.62 -14.98
N THR A 135 7.82 6.67 -15.40
CA THR A 135 6.66 6.76 -14.50
C THR A 135 6.33 5.39 -13.90
N PRO A 136 5.55 5.31 -12.80
CA PRO A 136 5.05 4.04 -12.28
C PRO A 136 4.42 3.14 -13.35
N ASP A 137 3.65 3.71 -14.27
CA ASP A 137 3.04 2.98 -15.38
C ASP A 137 4.06 2.42 -16.36
N GLU A 138 5.05 3.23 -16.75
CA GLU A 138 6.11 2.77 -17.64
C GLU A 138 6.97 1.69 -16.99
N LEU A 139 7.26 1.84 -15.69
CA LEU A 139 8.05 0.87 -14.94
C LEU A 139 7.32 -0.47 -14.81
N ARG A 140 6.04 -0.47 -14.44
CA ARG A 140 5.21 -1.69 -14.37
C ARG A 140 5.16 -2.44 -15.70
N ARG A 141 5.05 -1.72 -16.84
CA ARG A 141 5.07 -2.32 -18.19
C ARG A 141 6.40 -2.98 -18.56
N ARG A 142 7.50 -2.58 -17.93
CA ARG A 142 8.84 -3.17 -18.17
C ARG A 142 9.06 -4.46 -17.39
N ILE A 143 8.18 -4.78 -16.43
CA ILE A 143 8.29 -6.00 -15.64
C ILE A 143 7.52 -7.13 -16.33
N PRO A 144 8.22 -8.16 -16.82
CA PRO A 144 7.54 -9.39 -17.24
C PRO A 144 7.03 -10.12 -15.99
N GLY A 145 5.77 -10.56 -16.00
CA GLY A 145 5.21 -11.30 -14.85
C GLY A 145 3.71 -11.19 -14.65
N GLY A 146 3.03 -10.33 -15.41
CA GLY A 146 1.57 -10.31 -15.40
C GLY A 146 0.99 -11.68 -15.79
N HIS A 147 -0.07 -12.09 -15.10
CA HIS A 147 -0.76 -13.34 -15.38
C HIS A 147 -2.23 -13.26 -15.01
N VAL A 148 -3.03 -14.07 -15.71
CA VAL A 148 -4.41 -14.35 -15.32
C VAL A 148 -4.41 -15.67 -14.56
N ARG A 149 -5.00 -15.67 -13.36
CA ARG A 149 -5.24 -16.89 -12.59
C ARG A 149 -6.69 -17.31 -12.76
N LEU A 150 -6.89 -18.53 -13.25
CA LEU A 150 -8.19 -19.16 -13.42
C LEU A 150 -8.31 -20.27 -12.38
N VAL A 151 -9.41 -20.30 -11.65
CA VAL A 151 -9.79 -21.42 -10.75
C VAL A 151 -10.94 -22.16 -11.38
N PHE A 152 -10.90 -23.49 -11.31
CA PHE A 152 -11.89 -24.39 -11.89
C PHE A 152 -12.60 -25.15 -10.79
N ALA A 153 -13.85 -25.52 -11.05
CA ALA A 153 -14.68 -26.23 -10.08
C ALA A 153 -14.17 -27.65 -9.79
N ASP A 154 -13.55 -28.29 -10.79
CA ASP A 154 -13.02 -29.64 -10.66
C ASP A 154 -11.76 -29.89 -11.51
N ALA A 155 -11.16 -31.07 -11.28
CA ALA A 155 -9.94 -31.48 -11.95
C ALA A 155 -10.14 -31.80 -13.44
N ALA A 156 -11.36 -32.13 -13.89
CA ALA A 156 -11.63 -32.42 -15.29
C ALA A 156 -11.63 -31.14 -16.13
N ASP A 157 -12.26 -30.08 -15.61
CA ASP A 157 -12.24 -28.75 -16.23
C ASP A 157 -10.83 -28.16 -16.22
N LEU A 158 -10.09 -28.32 -15.12
CA LEU A 158 -8.68 -27.93 -15.05
C LEU A 158 -7.84 -28.62 -16.13
N GLU A 159 -7.98 -29.94 -16.27
CA GLU A 159 -7.25 -30.75 -17.24
C GLU A 159 -7.60 -30.33 -18.67
N LEU A 160 -8.88 -30.06 -18.95
CA LEU A 160 -9.33 -29.58 -20.25
C LEU A 160 -8.76 -28.17 -20.54
N ALA A 161 -8.88 -27.25 -19.58
CA ALA A 161 -8.32 -25.90 -19.69
C ALA A 161 -6.81 -25.90 -19.94
N ALA A 162 -6.06 -26.74 -19.24
CA ALA A 162 -4.61 -26.84 -19.36
C ALA A 162 -4.20 -27.23 -20.79
N ARG A 163 -4.93 -28.17 -21.40
CA ARG A 163 -4.72 -28.57 -22.80
C ARG A 163 -5.04 -27.44 -23.78
N VAL A 164 -6.10 -26.67 -23.52
CA VAL A 164 -6.52 -25.55 -24.38
C VAL A 164 -5.54 -24.38 -24.29
N LEU A 165 -5.02 -24.09 -23.10
CA LEU A 165 -4.23 -22.90 -22.80
C LEU A 165 -2.73 -23.09 -22.99
N GLY A 166 -2.21 -24.32 -22.92
CA GLY A 166 -0.85 -24.69 -23.31
C GLY A 166 0.23 -24.18 -22.34
N ASP A 167 0.62 -22.92 -22.48
CA ASP A 167 1.73 -22.29 -21.74
C ASP A 167 1.33 -21.80 -20.33
N ALA A 168 0.33 -22.44 -19.72
CA ALA A 168 -0.17 -22.08 -18.39
C ALA A 168 0.57 -22.86 -17.30
N ALA A 169 1.04 -22.17 -16.26
CA ALA A 169 1.55 -22.82 -15.07
C ALA A 169 0.39 -23.41 -14.25
N ARG A 170 0.49 -24.68 -13.87
CA ARG A 170 -0.59 -25.45 -13.24
C ARG A 170 -0.38 -25.61 -11.74
N ASP A 171 -1.48 -25.49 -10.99
CA ASP A 171 -1.57 -25.73 -9.56
C ASP A 171 -2.77 -26.65 -9.28
N ASP A 172 -2.50 -27.95 -9.22
CA ASP A 172 -3.53 -28.98 -9.01
C ASP A 172 -4.18 -28.91 -7.62
N ALA A 173 -3.45 -28.45 -6.61
CA ALA A 173 -3.97 -28.38 -5.24
C ALA A 173 -5.03 -27.27 -5.12
N ALA A 174 -4.83 -26.16 -5.82
CA ALA A 174 -5.77 -25.04 -5.85
C ALA A 174 -6.76 -25.09 -7.03
N LEU A 175 -6.74 -26.17 -7.83
CA LEU A 175 -7.48 -26.32 -9.09
C LEU A 175 -7.33 -25.08 -10.00
N ALA A 176 -6.10 -24.62 -10.20
CA ALA A 176 -5.84 -23.35 -10.84
C ALA A 176 -4.81 -23.38 -11.96
N LEU A 177 -4.98 -22.48 -12.94
CA LEU A 177 -4.00 -22.19 -13.99
C LEU A 177 -3.58 -20.73 -13.92
N ARG A 178 -2.27 -20.48 -14.03
CA ARG A 178 -1.68 -19.15 -14.21
C ARG A 178 -1.23 -19.00 -15.66
N VAL A 179 -1.93 -18.17 -16.40
CA VAL A 179 -1.67 -17.89 -17.82
C VAL A 179 -0.93 -16.56 -17.94
N PRO A 180 0.28 -16.51 -18.52
CA PRO A 180 0.97 -15.25 -18.77
C PRO A 180 0.08 -14.26 -19.54
N SER A 181 0.01 -13.02 -19.07
CA SER A 181 -0.84 -11.99 -19.66
C SER A 181 -0.31 -10.59 -19.34
N ASP A 182 -0.47 -9.67 -20.29
CA ASP A 182 -0.23 -8.24 -20.05
C ASP A 182 -1.41 -7.54 -19.34
N GLY A 183 -2.48 -8.29 -19.01
CA GLY A 183 -3.69 -7.77 -18.38
C GLY A 183 -4.59 -6.97 -19.32
N SER A 184 -4.27 -6.88 -20.61
CA SER A 184 -5.07 -6.13 -21.57
C SER A 184 -6.44 -6.77 -21.81
N VAL A 185 -7.46 -5.93 -22.05
CA VAL A 185 -8.83 -6.41 -22.34
C VAL A 185 -8.84 -7.31 -23.58
N THR A 186 -8.00 -7.02 -24.58
CA THR A 186 -7.88 -7.84 -25.79
C THR A 186 -7.32 -9.23 -25.48
N ALA A 187 -6.25 -9.33 -24.67
CA ALA A 187 -5.69 -10.61 -24.25
C ALA A 187 -6.67 -11.40 -23.40
N LEU A 188 -7.33 -10.76 -22.43
CA LEU A 188 -8.33 -11.39 -21.58
C LEU A 188 -9.52 -11.92 -22.40
N ARG A 189 -10.03 -11.12 -23.34
CA ARG A 189 -11.10 -11.53 -24.24
C ARG A 189 -10.68 -12.70 -25.13
N ALA A 190 -9.45 -12.68 -25.65
CA ALA A 190 -8.93 -13.79 -26.44
C ALA A 190 -8.81 -15.08 -25.61
N LEU A 191 -8.40 -14.97 -24.36
CA LEU A 191 -8.34 -16.08 -23.40
C LEU A 191 -9.73 -16.65 -23.13
N LEU A 192 -10.71 -15.80 -22.77
CA LEU A 192 -12.08 -16.24 -22.48
C LEU A 192 -12.74 -16.89 -23.71
N ASN A 193 -12.58 -16.29 -24.88
CA ASN A 193 -13.08 -16.88 -26.14
C ASN A 193 -12.47 -18.25 -26.45
N ARG A 194 -11.23 -18.53 -26.03
CA ARG A 194 -10.61 -19.86 -26.23
C ARG A 194 -11.24 -20.90 -25.32
N LEU A 195 -11.53 -20.54 -24.06
CA LEU A 195 -12.22 -21.42 -23.11
C LEU A 195 -13.66 -21.69 -23.57
N ASP A 196 -14.37 -20.66 -24.01
CA ASP A 196 -15.76 -20.77 -24.47
C ASP A 196 -15.91 -21.72 -25.67
N ARG A 197 -14.96 -21.70 -26.62
CA ARG A 197 -14.98 -22.59 -27.81
C ARG A 197 -14.92 -24.06 -27.44
N GLU A 198 -14.24 -24.39 -26.36
CA GLU A 198 -14.04 -25.75 -25.87
C GLU A 198 -14.98 -26.09 -24.71
N ALA A 199 -15.99 -25.23 -24.47
CA ALA A 199 -16.99 -25.36 -23.42
C ALA A 199 -16.41 -25.52 -22.00
N VAL A 200 -15.29 -24.86 -21.73
CA VAL A 200 -14.64 -24.90 -20.41
C VAL A 200 -15.12 -23.74 -19.54
N ALA A 201 -15.73 -24.05 -18.40
CA ALA A 201 -16.19 -23.05 -17.45
C ALA A 201 -15.12 -22.79 -16.37
N GLY A 202 -14.61 -21.55 -16.30
CA GLY A 202 -13.86 -21.09 -15.14
C GLY A 202 -14.82 -20.69 -14.02
N GLU A 203 -14.50 -21.03 -12.78
CA GLU A 203 -15.27 -20.60 -11.60
C GLU A 203 -14.87 -19.18 -11.18
N THR A 204 -13.57 -18.92 -11.11
CA THR A 204 -13.04 -17.61 -10.72
C THR A 204 -11.91 -17.20 -11.65
N LEU A 205 -11.90 -15.92 -12.03
CA LEU A 205 -10.82 -15.30 -12.78
C LEU A 205 -10.27 -14.12 -11.98
N THR A 206 -8.98 -14.14 -11.70
CA THR A 206 -8.24 -12.99 -11.15
C THR A 206 -7.14 -12.57 -12.11
N VAL A 207 -6.95 -11.26 -12.24
CA VAL A 207 -5.89 -10.69 -13.05
C VAL A 207 -4.84 -10.14 -12.11
N HIS A 208 -3.61 -10.61 -12.26
CA HIS A 208 -2.44 -10.08 -11.56
C HIS A 208 -1.59 -9.32 -12.56
N THR A 209 -1.48 -8.02 -12.37
CA THR A 209 -0.55 -7.16 -13.10
C THR A 209 0.59 -6.76 -12.19
N PRO A 210 1.83 -6.63 -12.69
CA PRO A 210 2.95 -6.22 -11.86
C PRO A 210 2.69 -4.89 -11.15
N ASP A 211 3.09 -4.81 -9.88
CA ASP A 211 3.05 -3.58 -9.09
C ASP A 211 4.44 -2.93 -8.96
N LEU A 212 4.56 -1.90 -8.11
CA LEU A 212 5.85 -1.23 -7.89
C LEU A 212 6.80 -2.04 -6.99
N ASP A 213 6.28 -2.96 -6.18
CA ASP A 213 7.12 -3.85 -5.38
C ASP A 213 7.78 -4.87 -6.31
N ASP A 214 7.06 -5.38 -7.32
CA ASP A 214 7.62 -6.21 -8.39
C ASP A 214 8.73 -5.48 -9.16
N VAL A 215 8.53 -4.20 -9.49
CA VAL A 215 9.55 -3.35 -10.12
C VAL A 215 10.79 -3.24 -9.22
N PHE A 216 10.57 -2.96 -7.93
CA PHE A 216 11.63 -2.81 -6.95
C PHE A 216 12.44 -4.11 -6.82
N PHE A 217 11.78 -5.26 -6.69
CA PHE A 217 12.44 -6.56 -6.56
C PHE A 217 13.17 -6.99 -7.84
N ALA A 218 12.61 -6.70 -9.02
CA ALA A 218 13.26 -6.98 -10.29
C ALA A 218 14.57 -6.18 -10.46
N ARG A 219 14.65 -4.96 -9.90
CA ARG A 219 15.84 -4.09 -9.98
C ARG A 219 16.85 -4.32 -8.86
N THR A 220 16.39 -4.61 -7.65
CA THR A 220 17.27 -4.79 -6.48
C THR A 220 17.73 -6.24 -6.31
N GLY A 221 17.24 -7.19 -7.13
CA GLY A 221 17.63 -8.59 -7.10
C GLY A 221 17.11 -9.37 -5.88
N HIS A 222 16.34 -8.74 -5.01
CA HIS A 222 15.73 -9.37 -3.84
C HIS A 222 14.34 -9.89 -4.21
N ARG A 223 14.23 -11.07 -4.83
CA ARG A 223 12.90 -11.70 -4.94
C ARG A 223 12.45 -12.13 -3.55
N ASP A 224 11.42 -11.48 -3.01
CA ASP A 224 10.82 -11.88 -1.75
C ASP A 224 10.12 -13.23 -1.95
N LYS A 225 10.53 -14.25 -1.18
CA LYS A 225 9.97 -15.61 -1.23
C LYS A 225 8.68 -15.71 -0.40
N THR A 226 7.79 -14.73 -0.51
CA THR A 226 6.70 -14.55 0.48
C THR A 226 5.32 -14.96 -0.03
N GLU A 227 5.16 -15.34 -1.30
CA GLU A 227 3.88 -15.91 -1.78
C GLU A 227 3.66 -17.40 -1.42
N ASP A 228 4.64 -18.10 -0.83
CA ASP A 228 4.54 -19.54 -0.55
C ASP A 228 4.17 -19.89 0.91
N LYS A 229 3.68 -18.92 1.70
CA LYS A 229 3.27 -19.15 3.10
C LYS A 229 1.93 -18.51 3.48
N VAL A 230 0.86 -18.96 2.84
CA VAL A 230 -0.45 -19.07 3.51
C VAL A 230 -1.02 -20.46 3.25
N THR A 231 -0.36 -21.48 3.81
CA THR A 231 -0.99 -22.74 4.21
C THR A 231 -0.12 -23.39 5.29
N ARG A 232 -0.39 -23.05 6.54
CA ARG A 232 -0.42 -24.00 7.64
C ARG A 232 -1.12 -23.43 8.86
#